data_AF-A0A957Q6R6-F1
#
_entry.id   AF-A0A957Q6R6-F1
#
_cell.length_a   1.000
_cell.length_b   1.000
_cell.length_c   1.000
_cell.angle_alpha   90.00
_cell.angle_beta   90.00
_cell.angle_gamma   90.00
#
_symmetry.space_group_name_H-M   'P 1'
#
loop_
_entity.id
_entity.type
_entity.pdbx_description
1 polymer ?
#
loop_
_entity_poly.entity_id
_entity_poly.type
_entity_poly.pdbx_seq_one_letter_code
_entity_poly.pdbx_strand_id
1 'polypeptide(L)'
;MATQWMGQSDSTVYYDDLTVESGEIYAGDIIVYSGDVRLEADSKISGGLVVYSGDIVMEPGALVEGDVIALSGDAQIAGAIRGSLVIWSGDVALEDGAAVQGDVSVMSGDIERSAAATVAGNIIVGPKLPKLPTFLEGIDLPNIASQSTIIEAAPPTLNASGWNQVGRFVLRIIGAAFMTALVVFITGVVYYLQPTFIQGLRTTIRTQKPTSFVIGLLLNIVLTMLIMAAFGSGSVFTALCLAPLSFVALLLFLILNTGGWAALSIIVGERLLAFAKVTTHQLTALLIGATAMTGTIALVWALGSCMRPVAYLIMLTLTALGGGSLIVQQLQKKRSDKLSPA
;
A
#
# COMPACT_ATOMS: atom_id res chain seq x y z
N MET A 1 45.11 11.32 25.65
CA MET A 1 43.75 10.78 25.81
C MET A 1 42.81 11.62 24.98
N ALA A 2 42.39 11.10 23.83
CA ALA A 2 41.23 11.58 23.08
C ALA A 2 40.75 10.38 22.26
N THR A 3 39.84 9.60 22.85
CA THR A 3 39.10 8.52 22.21
C THR A 3 38.12 9.14 21.22
N GLN A 4 38.47 9.09 19.93
CA GLN A 4 37.56 9.44 18.84
C GLN A 4 36.71 8.21 18.52
N TRP A 5 35.40 8.39 18.62
CA TRP A 5 34.37 7.38 18.44
C TRP A 5 34.34 6.91 16.98
N MET A 6 34.62 5.62 16.74
CA MET A 6 34.32 4.93 15.49
C MET A 6 32.93 4.31 15.61
N GLY A 7 32.04 4.66 14.68
CA GLY A 7 30.67 4.14 14.66
C GLY A 7 29.76 4.96 13.75
N GLN A 8 30.19 5.22 12.52
CA GLN A 8 29.32 5.69 11.45
C GLN A 8 29.46 4.64 10.35
N SER A 9 28.39 3.86 10.12
CA SER A 9 28.31 2.96 8.97
C SER A 9 28.18 3.85 7.74
N ASP A 10 29.32 4.22 7.14
CA ASP A 10 29.33 4.92 5.87
C ASP A 10 28.69 4.00 4.82
N SER A 11 27.53 4.40 4.32
CA SER A 11 26.88 3.74 3.19
C SER A 11 27.11 4.58 1.94
N THR A 12 27.72 4.00 0.91
CA THR A 12 27.97 4.68 -0.37
C THR A 12 26.87 4.34 -1.37
N VAL A 13 26.32 5.36 -2.04
CA VAL A 13 25.20 5.21 -2.97
C VAL A 13 25.64 5.53 -4.40
N TYR A 14 25.38 4.61 -5.32
CA TYR A 14 25.65 4.74 -6.76
C TYR A 14 24.35 4.74 -7.56
N TYR A 15 24.36 5.48 -8.67
CA TYR A 15 23.26 5.59 -9.64
C TYR A 15 23.68 5.17 -11.06
N ASP A 16 24.87 4.58 -11.17
CA ASP A 16 25.48 4.09 -12.41
C ASP A 16 26.29 2.83 -12.08
N ASP A 17 26.92 2.23 -13.09
CA ASP A 17 27.74 1.03 -12.96
C ASP A 17 28.84 1.20 -11.90
N LEU A 18 29.05 0.13 -11.12
CA LEU A 18 30.11 0.05 -10.11
C LEU A 18 31.09 -1.06 -10.48
N THR A 19 32.34 -0.70 -10.72
CA THR A 19 33.44 -1.68 -10.79
C THR A 19 34.34 -1.47 -9.58
N VAL A 20 34.54 -2.53 -8.79
CA VAL A 20 35.55 -2.58 -7.73
C VAL A 20 36.77 -3.27 -8.29
N GLU A 21 37.86 -2.53 -8.43
CA GLU A 21 39.08 -3.03 -9.08
C GLU A 21 39.78 -4.08 -8.21
N SER A 22 40.61 -4.91 -8.86
CA SER A 22 41.37 -5.94 -8.17
C SER A 22 42.22 -5.39 -7.02
N GLY A 23 42.06 -5.96 -5.83
CA GLY A 23 42.77 -5.53 -4.61
C GLY A 23 42.22 -4.26 -3.95
N GLU A 24 41.17 -3.65 -4.51
CA GLU A 24 40.50 -2.50 -3.90
C GLU A 24 39.59 -2.94 -2.74
N ILE A 25 39.56 -2.14 -1.68
CA ILE A 25 38.74 -2.40 -0.49
C ILE A 25 37.78 -1.22 -0.29
N TYR A 26 36.49 -1.47 -0.49
CA TYR A 26 35.42 -0.54 -0.12
C TYR A 26 35.02 -0.75 1.34
N ALA A 27 35.06 0.36 2.08
CA ALA A 27 34.65 0.39 3.48
C ALA A 27 33.15 0.72 3.59
N GLY A 28 32.41 -0.17 4.25
CA GLY A 28 30.99 0.04 4.55
C GLY A 28 30.03 -0.58 3.54
N ASP A 29 28.75 -0.18 3.64
CA ASP A 29 27.67 -0.75 2.84
C ASP A 29 27.57 -0.02 1.50
N ILE A 30 27.35 -0.76 0.42
CA ILE A 30 27.19 -0.21 -0.92
C ILE A 30 25.76 -0.41 -1.39
N ILE A 31 25.15 0.66 -1.90
CA ILE A 31 23.83 0.64 -2.51
C ILE A 31 23.95 1.13 -3.95
N VAL A 32 23.59 0.31 -4.92
CA VAL A 32 23.53 0.64 -6.35
C VAL A 32 22.06 0.69 -6.77
N TYR A 33 21.56 1.87 -7.13
CA TYR A 33 20.16 2.05 -7.52
C TYR A 33 19.86 1.54 -8.94
N SER A 34 20.77 1.83 -9.87
CA SER A 34 20.65 1.51 -11.28
C SER A 34 22.05 1.41 -11.87
N GLY A 35 22.43 0.24 -12.38
CA GLY A 35 23.76 0.00 -12.94
C GLY A 35 24.29 -1.38 -12.55
N ASP A 36 25.17 -1.91 -13.39
CA ASP A 36 25.76 -3.22 -13.20
C ASP A 36 26.90 -3.14 -12.18
N VAL A 37 27.05 -4.19 -11.39
CA VAL A 37 28.08 -4.28 -10.35
C VAL A 37 29.07 -5.37 -10.70
N ARG A 38 30.33 -4.99 -10.89
CA ARG A 38 31.45 -5.91 -11.11
C ARG A 38 32.44 -5.84 -9.96
N LEU A 39 32.64 -6.95 -9.27
CA LEU A 39 33.72 -7.12 -8.30
C LEU A 39 34.81 -7.95 -8.98
N GLU A 40 35.95 -7.32 -9.26
CA GLU A 40 37.09 -8.01 -9.86
C GLU A 40 37.79 -8.94 -8.85
N ALA A 41 38.66 -9.80 -9.35
CA ALA A 41 39.42 -10.74 -8.53
C ALA A 41 40.13 -10.04 -7.35
N ASP A 42 40.09 -10.67 -6.17
CA ASP A 42 40.70 -10.17 -4.93
C ASP A 42 40.17 -8.80 -4.43
N SER A 43 39.07 -8.29 -4.99
CA SER A 43 38.37 -7.11 -4.48
C SER A 43 37.63 -7.41 -3.17
N LYS A 44 37.40 -6.39 -2.35
CA LYS A 44 36.69 -6.54 -1.08
C LYS A 44 35.68 -5.43 -0.80
N ILE A 45 34.49 -5.82 -0.36
CA ILE A 45 33.50 -4.93 0.27
C ILE A 45 33.38 -5.34 1.74
N SER A 46 33.67 -4.42 2.66
CA SER A 46 33.63 -4.72 4.10
C SER A 46 32.23 -4.68 4.70
N GLY A 47 31.24 -4.15 3.98
CA GLY A 47 29.83 -4.16 4.36
C GLY A 47 28.98 -5.04 3.45
N GLY A 48 27.68 -4.75 3.40
CA GLY A 48 26.73 -5.36 2.47
C GLY A 48 26.69 -4.68 1.11
N LEU A 49 26.14 -5.38 0.12
CA LEU A 49 25.90 -4.88 -1.22
C LEU A 49 24.40 -5.00 -1.54
N VAL A 50 23.77 -3.88 -1.89
CA VAL A 50 22.36 -3.85 -2.32
C VAL A 50 22.29 -3.28 -3.72
N VAL A 51 21.77 -4.05 -4.67
CA VAL A 51 21.56 -3.65 -6.07
C VAL A 51 20.06 -3.66 -6.36
N TYR A 52 19.50 -2.49 -6.65
CA TYR A 52 18.07 -2.37 -6.96
C TYR A 52 17.75 -2.81 -8.38
N SER A 53 18.57 -2.40 -9.34
CA SER A 53 18.39 -2.70 -10.76
C SER A 53 19.75 -2.78 -11.45
N GLY A 54 20.14 -3.97 -11.90
CA GLY A 54 21.41 -4.22 -12.57
C GLY A 54 21.95 -5.60 -12.22
N ASP A 55 22.86 -6.10 -13.05
CA ASP A 55 23.43 -7.42 -12.89
C ASP A 55 24.64 -7.38 -11.93
N ILE A 56 24.86 -8.47 -11.19
CA ILE A 56 26.00 -8.61 -10.28
C ILE A 56 26.96 -9.66 -10.83
N VAL A 57 28.22 -9.30 -11.04
CA VAL A 57 29.30 -10.22 -11.39
C VAL A 57 30.38 -10.15 -10.32
N MET A 58 30.58 -11.24 -9.59
CA MET A 58 31.68 -11.41 -8.63
C MET A 58 32.70 -12.41 -9.15
N GLU A 59 33.90 -11.93 -9.46
CA GLU A 59 35.00 -12.77 -9.92
C GLU A 59 35.61 -13.64 -8.79
N PRO A 60 36.37 -14.70 -9.14
CA PRO A 60 37.07 -15.51 -8.15
C PRO A 60 37.97 -14.67 -7.23
N GLY A 61 37.91 -14.94 -5.93
CA GLY A 61 38.70 -14.20 -4.92
C GLY A 61 38.04 -12.91 -4.42
N ALA A 62 37.00 -12.40 -5.09
CA ALA A 62 36.22 -11.29 -4.58
C ALA A 62 35.51 -11.66 -3.25
N LEU A 63 35.43 -10.70 -2.32
CA LEU A 63 34.86 -10.92 -0.99
C LEU A 63 33.86 -9.82 -0.61
N VAL A 64 32.64 -10.22 -0.25
CA VAL A 64 31.67 -9.35 0.44
C VAL A 64 31.49 -9.84 1.88
N GLU A 65 31.77 -8.98 2.86
CA GLU A 65 31.67 -9.33 4.28
C GLU A 65 30.24 -9.31 4.82
N GLY A 66 29.34 -8.56 4.18
CA GLY A 66 27.93 -8.49 4.53
C GLY A 66 27.01 -9.35 3.64
N ASP A 67 25.73 -8.99 3.66
CA ASP A 67 24.70 -9.59 2.80
C ASP A 67 24.76 -8.99 1.40
N VAL A 68 24.42 -9.81 0.39
CA VAL A 68 24.25 -9.36 -1.00
C VAL A 68 22.78 -9.49 -1.38
N ILE A 69 22.17 -8.38 -1.78
CA ILE A 69 20.76 -8.30 -2.14
C ILE A 69 20.64 -7.73 -3.56
N ALA A 70 20.10 -8.51 -4.50
CA ALA A 70 19.71 -8.00 -5.82
C ALA A 70 18.18 -8.06 -5.97
N LEU A 71 17.56 -6.92 -6.23
CA LEU A 71 16.10 -6.85 -6.36
C LEU A 71 15.65 -7.14 -7.80
N SER A 72 16.40 -6.67 -8.79
CA SER A 72 16.13 -6.88 -10.22
C SER A 72 17.44 -6.97 -10.99
N GLY A 73 17.69 -8.11 -11.64
CA GLY A 73 18.95 -8.40 -12.34
C GLY A 73 19.50 -9.77 -11.95
N ASP A 74 20.35 -10.31 -12.83
CA ASP A 74 20.97 -11.62 -12.67
C ASP A 74 22.24 -11.53 -11.82
N ALA A 75 22.60 -12.62 -11.15
CA ALA A 75 23.78 -12.67 -10.28
C ALA A 75 24.69 -13.84 -10.63
N GLN A 76 25.90 -13.54 -11.08
CA GLN A 76 26.98 -14.50 -11.34
C GLN A 76 28.06 -14.38 -10.26
N ILE A 77 28.16 -15.41 -9.42
CA ILE A 77 29.01 -15.38 -8.23
C ILE A 77 30.07 -16.49 -8.32
N ALA A 78 31.33 -16.10 -8.44
CA ALA A 78 32.51 -16.99 -8.31
C ALA A 78 33.34 -16.70 -7.04
N GLY A 79 33.02 -15.61 -6.33
CA GLY A 79 33.69 -15.17 -5.09
C GLY A 79 33.04 -15.67 -3.79
N ALA A 80 33.39 -15.04 -2.68
CA ALA A 80 32.90 -15.38 -1.34
C ALA A 80 31.97 -14.29 -0.76
N ILE A 81 30.85 -14.73 -0.18
CA ILE A 81 29.88 -13.90 0.55
C ILE A 81 29.80 -14.42 1.98
N ARG A 82 30.13 -13.57 2.96
CA ARG A 82 30.10 -13.94 4.38
C ARG A 82 28.69 -13.83 4.99
N GLY A 83 27.81 -13.03 4.39
CA GLY A 83 26.39 -12.97 4.70
C GLY A 83 25.55 -13.92 3.87
N SER A 84 24.28 -13.54 3.69
CA SER A 84 23.28 -14.21 2.87
C SER A 84 23.20 -13.60 1.46
N LEU A 85 22.74 -14.39 0.49
CA LEU A 85 22.47 -13.94 -0.87
C LEU A 85 20.96 -13.94 -1.10
N VAL A 86 20.39 -12.78 -1.44
CA VAL A 86 18.95 -12.64 -1.70
C VAL A 86 18.73 -12.05 -3.09
N ILE A 87 18.01 -12.78 -3.93
CA ILE A 87 17.69 -12.39 -5.31
C ILE A 87 16.17 -12.42 -5.49
N TRP A 88 15.56 -11.32 -5.92
CA TRP A 88 14.09 -11.21 -5.99
C TRP A 88 13.51 -11.27 -7.42
N SER A 89 14.26 -10.87 -8.44
CA SER A 89 13.80 -10.94 -9.83
C SER A 89 15.00 -11.06 -10.77
N GLY A 90 15.52 -12.28 -10.87
CA GLY A 90 16.66 -12.62 -11.72
C GLY A 90 17.16 -14.03 -11.42
N ASP A 91 17.99 -14.53 -12.32
CA ASP A 91 18.60 -15.84 -12.23
C ASP A 91 19.95 -15.76 -11.50
N VAL A 92 20.32 -16.84 -10.81
CA VAL A 92 21.57 -16.91 -10.03
C VAL A 92 22.45 -18.03 -10.54
N ALA A 93 23.69 -17.70 -10.88
CA ALA A 93 24.74 -18.66 -11.19
C ALA A 93 25.80 -18.65 -10.09
N LEU A 94 25.84 -19.70 -9.26
CA LEU A 94 26.91 -19.96 -8.31
C LEU A 94 28.00 -20.80 -8.99
N GLU A 95 29.09 -20.15 -9.40
CA GLU A 95 30.18 -20.75 -10.17
C GLU A 95 31.17 -21.53 -9.30
N ASP A 96 32.20 -22.09 -9.95
CA ASP A 96 33.31 -22.75 -9.28
C ASP A 96 34.03 -21.79 -8.34
N GLY A 97 34.12 -22.17 -7.06
CA GLY A 97 34.74 -21.34 -6.02
C GLY A 97 33.77 -20.43 -5.26
N ALA A 98 32.51 -20.36 -5.68
CA ALA A 98 31.49 -19.60 -4.97
C ALA A 98 31.30 -20.13 -3.54
N ALA A 99 31.34 -19.23 -2.54
CA ALA A 99 31.18 -19.59 -1.14
C ALA A 99 30.25 -18.63 -0.42
N VAL A 100 29.03 -19.07 -0.10
CA VAL A 100 28.04 -18.30 0.67
C VAL A 100 27.92 -18.88 2.07
N GLN A 101 28.21 -18.09 3.10
CA GLN A 101 28.16 -18.57 4.49
C GLN A 101 26.75 -18.50 5.09
N GLY A 102 25.91 -17.60 4.61
CA GLY A 102 24.51 -17.48 5.01
C GLY A 102 23.56 -18.33 4.16
N ASP A 103 22.30 -17.91 4.15
CA ASP A 103 21.25 -18.51 3.33
C ASP A 103 21.28 -17.95 1.89
N VAL A 104 20.77 -18.72 0.93
CA VAL A 104 20.52 -18.26 -0.44
C VAL A 104 19.02 -18.28 -0.68
N SER A 105 18.43 -17.12 -0.97
CA SER A 105 17.00 -16.99 -1.25
C SER A 105 16.78 -16.41 -2.64
N VAL A 106 16.20 -17.20 -3.55
CA VAL A 106 15.85 -16.75 -4.90
C VAL A 106 14.34 -16.74 -5.05
N MET A 107 13.75 -15.57 -5.24
CA MET A 107 12.33 -15.41 -5.53
C MET A 107 12.20 -15.01 -7.00
N SER A 108 11.18 -15.55 -7.69
CA SER A 108 10.89 -15.23 -9.10
C SER A 108 12.07 -15.36 -10.09
N GLY A 109 12.92 -16.38 -9.93
CA GLY A 109 14.03 -16.71 -10.82
C GLY A 109 14.48 -18.17 -10.65
N ASP A 110 15.50 -18.57 -11.41
CA ASP A 110 16.16 -19.86 -11.31
C ASP A 110 17.52 -19.75 -10.62
N ILE A 111 18.00 -20.88 -10.08
CA ILE A 111 19.35 -20.99 -9.51
C ILE A 111 20.09 -22.14 -10.17
N GLU A 112 21.26 -21.84 -10.73
CA GLU A 112 22.25 -22.80 -11.19
C GLU A 112 23.43 -22.80 -10.23
N ARG A 113 23.80 -23.97 -9.72
CA ARG A 113 24.88 -24.13 -8.75
C ARG A 113 25.87 -25.16 -9.24
N SER A 114 27.14 -24.77 -9.36
CA SER A 114 28.22 -25.70 -9.61
C SER A 114 28.45 -26.64 -8.43
N ALA A 115 28.93 -27.85 -8.72
CA ALA A 115 29.32 -28.84 -7.71
C ALA A 115 30.44 -28.35 -6.78
N ALA A 116 31.27 -27.41 -7.23
CA ALA A 116 32.35 -26.82 -6.43
C ALA A 116 31.90 -25.62 -5.58
N ALA A 117 30.67 -25.11 -5.76
CA ALA A 117 30.13 -24.03 -4.95
C ALA A 117 29.66 -24.52 -3.58
N THR A 118 29.90 -23.74 -2.53
CA THR A 118 29.50 -24.05 -1.15
C THR A 118 28.48 -23.05 -0.62
N VAL A 119 27.40 -23.55 -0.04
CA VAL A 119 26.39 -22.76 0.68
C VAL A 119 26.27 -23.38 2.07
N ALA A 120 26.61 -22.64 3.12
CA ALA A 120 26.59 -23.17 4.48
C ALA A 120 25.19 -23.11 5.12
N GLY A 121 24.35 -22.17 4.68
CA GLY A 121 22.94 -22.09 5.06
C GLY A 121 22.00 -22.90 4.15
N ASN A 122 20.73 -22.51 4.14
CA ASN A 122 19.68 -23.11 3.34
C ASN A 122 19.54 -22.44 1.98
N ILE A 123 19.10 -23.19 0.97
CA ILE A 123 18.70 -22.66 -0.33
C ILE A 123 17.17 -22.66 -0.39
N ILE A 124 16.57 -21.48 -0.54
CA ILE A 124 15.13 -21.27 -0.61
C ILE A 124 14.81 -20.71 -2.00
N VAL A 125 14.04 -21.47 -2.79
CA VAL A 125 13.57 -21.02 -4.10
C VAL A 125 12.06 -20.76 -4.02
N GLY A 126 11.67 -19.50 -4.21
CA GLY A 126 10.29 -19.04 -4.21
C GLY A 126 9.57 -19.37 -5.52
N PRO A 127 8.22 -19.34 -5.53
CA PRO A 127 7.45 -19.61 -6.74
C PRO A 127 7.75 -18.57 -7.83
N LYS A 128 7.87 -19.02 -9.09
CA LYS A 128 7.95 -18.14 -10.26
C LYS A 128 6.66 -17.33 -10.34
N LEU A 129 6.75 -16.01 -10.23
CA LEU A 129 5.58 -15.16 -10.44
C LEU A 129 5.22 -15.20 -11.94
N PRO A 130 3.95 -15.38 -12.32
CA PRO A 130 3.56 -15.27 -13.71
C PRO A 130 3.94 -13.87 -14.21
N LYS A 131 4.67 -13.82 -15.33
CA LYS A 131 5.13 -12.57 -15.96
C LYS A 131 3.99 -11.56 -15.99
N LEU A 132 4.19 -10.40 -15.37
CA LEU A 132 3.23 -9.31 -15.43
C LEU A 132 2.96 -8.96 -16.91
N PRO A 133 1.70 -8.70 -17.30
CA PRO A 133 1.39 -8.26 -18.66
C PRO A 133 2.16 -6.97 -18.99
N THR A 134 2.73 -6.92 -20.19
CA THR A 134 3.72 -5.96 -20.73
C THR A 134 3.28 -4.49 -20.82
N PHE A 135 2.18 -4.07 -20.18
CA PHE A 135 1.71 -2.68 -20.22
C PHE A 135 2.29 -1.77 -19.12
N LEU A 136 3.20 -2.28 -18.29
CA LEU A 136 3.82 -1.55 -17.17
C LEU A 136 5.26 -1.07 -17.44
N GLU A 137 5.77 -1.24 -18.66
CA GLU A 137 7.15 -0.92 -19.10
C GLU A 137 7.41 0.60 -19.25
N GLY A 138 6.80 1.43 -18.40
CA GLY A 138 6.87 2.89 -18.52
C GLY A 138 6.33 3.68 -17.32
N ILE A 139 6.36 3.10 -16.11
CA ILE A 139 5.95 3.82 -14.89
C ILE A 139 7.18 4.06 -14.01
N ASP A 140 7.66 5.30 -13.97
CA ASP A 140 8.65 5.77 -12.98
C ASP A 140 8.03 5.72 -11.58
N LEU A 141 8.52 4.82 -10.74
CA LEU A 141 8.11 4.69 -9.34
C LEU A 141 8.96 5.62 -8.46
N PRO A 142 8.35 6.39 -7.53
CA PRO A 142 9.10 7.27 -6.65
C PRO A 142 9.88 6.49 -5.59
N ASN A 143 11.10 6.96 -5.34
CA ASN A 143 12.09 6.45 -4.38
C ASN A 143 11.50 6.37 -2.95
N ILE A 144 11.32 5.14 -2.43
CA ILE A 144 10.94 4.91 -1.03
C ILE A 144 12.25 4.75 -0.25
N ALA A 145 12.72 5.84 0.35
CA ALA A 145 13.79 5.80 1.33
C ALA A 145 13.39 4.88 2.49
N SER A 146 14.01 3.70 2.55
CA SER A 146 13.76 2.67 3.55
C SER A 146 14.38 3.08 4.90
N GLN A 147 13.53 3.36 5.88
CA GLN A 147 13.92 3.40 7.29
C GLN A 147 14.29 1.98 7.75
N SER A 148 15.58 1.72 8.01
CA SER A 148 16.03 0.51 8.70
C SER A 148 15.84 0.68 10.20
N THR A 149 14.75 0.11 10.73
CA THR A 149 14.68 -0.15 12.18
C THR A 149 15.34 -1.51 12.41
N ILE A 150 16.38 -1.55 13.25
CA ILE A 150 17.01 -2.79 13.69
C ILE A 150 15.93 -3.63 14.39
N ILE A 151 15.47 -4.69 13.72
CA ILE A 151 14.56 -5.67 14.32
C ILE A 151 15.45 -6.67 15.06
N GLU A 152 15.45 -6.59 16.38
CA GLU A 152 15.97 -7.64 17.25
C GLU A 152 15.24 -8.95 16.92
N ALA A 153 16.00 -9.95 16.47
CA ALA A 153 15.46 -11.26 16.12
C ALA A 153 14.90 -11.95 17.36
N ALA A 154 13.59 -11.83 17.56
CA ALA A 154 12.86 -12.60 18.55
C ALA A 154 13.07 -14.10 18.29
N PRO A 155 13.21 -14.95 19.34
CA PRO A 155 13.45 -16.36 19.18
C PRO A 155 12.35 -17.01 18.32
N PRO A 156 12.68 -18.02 17.49
CA PRO A 156 11.72 -18.66 16.60
C PRO A 156 10.63 -19.30 17.45
N THR A 157 9.46 -18.67 17.48
CA THR A 157 8.26 -19.26 18.08
C THR A 157 7.85 -20.42 17.19
N LEU A 158 8.08 -21.63 17.67
CA LEU A 158 7.55 -22.86 17.07
C LEU A 158 6.01 -22.73 17.01
N ASN A 159 5.46 -22.81 15.80
CA ASN A 159 4.04 -22.82 15.42
C ASN A 159 3.22 -21.52 15.56
N ALA A 160 3.22 -20.67 14.53
CA ALA A 160 2.06 -19.77 14.29
C ALA A 160 1.93 -19.13 12.88
N SER A 161 2.72 -19.47 11.86
CA SER A 161 2.77 -18.70 10.59
C SER A 161 1.43 -18.67 9.81
N GLY A 162 0.76 -19.82 9.65
CA GLY A 162 -0.54 -19.89 8.97
C GLY A 162 -1.72 -19.44 9.84
N TRP A 163 -1.79 -19.90 11.09
CA TRP A 163 -2.87 -19.57 12.03
C TRP A 163 -2.91 -18.09 12.40
N ASN A 164 -1.77 -17.40 12.48
CA ASN A 164 -1.74 -15.95 12.72
C ASN A 164 -2.15 -15.15 11.47
N GLN A 165 -1.91 -15.66 10.26
CA GLN A 165 -2.41 -15.02 9.04
C GLN A 165 -3.93 -15.19 8.90
N VAL A 166 -4.46 -16.39 9.14
CA VAL A 166 -5.90 -16.67 9.18
C VAL A 166 -6.57 -15.86 10.29
N GLY A 167 -6.00 -15.84 11.49
CA GLY A 167 -6.53 -15.06 12.62
C GLY A 167 -6.60 -13.55 12.32
N ARG A 168 -5.56 -12.98 11.72
CA ARG A 168 -5.57 -11.57 11.28
C ARG A 168 -6.62 -11.30 10.19
N PHE A 169 -6.82 -12.23 9.26
CA PHE A 169 -7.87 -12.11 8.25
C PHE A 169 -9.26 -12.17 8.88
N VAL A 170 -9.52 -13.13 9.78
CA VAL A 170 -10.78 -13.26 10.50
C VAL A 170 -11.10 -11.98 11.30
N LEU A 171 -10.11 -11.42 12.01
CA LEU A 171 -10.28 -10.16 12.74
C LEU A 171 -10.64 -8.99 11.80
N ARG A 172 -10.08 -8.94 10.59
CA ARG A 172 -10.45 -7.92 9.58
C ARG A 172 -11.88 -8.10 9.10
N ILE A 173 -12.33 -9.34 8.89
CA ILE A 173 -13.72 -9.64 8.49
C ILE A 173 -14.70 -9.26 9.61
N ILE A 174 -14.37 -9.58 10.87
CA ILE A 174 -15.16 -9.16 12.03
C ILE A 174 -15.23 -7.63 12.12
N GLY A 175 -14.09 -6.95 11.96
CA GLY A 175 -14.05 -5.49 11.94
C GLY A 175 -14.86 -4.89 10.79
N ALA A 176 -14.78 -5.47 9.59
CA ALA A 176 -15.55 -5.07 8.42
C ALA A 176 -17.07 -5.25 8.64
N ALA A 177 -17.48 -6.37 9.24
CA ALA A 177 -18.87 -6.63 9.59
C ALA A 177 -19.39 -5.65 10.65
N PHE A 178 -18.59 -5.35 11.68
CA PHE A 178 -18.92 -4.36 12.69
C PHE A 178 -19.07 -2.95 12.09
N MET A 179 -18.13 -2.52 11.24
CA MET A 179 -18.21 -1.23 10.56
C MET A 179 -19.42 -1.14 9.63
N THR A 180 -19.73 -2.22 8.92
CA THR A 180 -20.95 -2.32 8.09
C THR A 180 -22.20 -2.14 8.95
N ALA A 181 -22.30 -2.88 10.06
CA ALA A 181 -23.43 -2.75 10.99
C ALA A 181 -23.55 -1.33 11.57
N LEU A 182 -22.42 -0.70 11.92
CA LEU A 182 -22.39 0.68 12.41
C LEU A 182 -22.90 1.67 11.38
N VAL A 183 -22.45 1.59 10.12
CA VAL A 183 -22.91 2.50 9.06
C VAL A 183 -24.39 2.27 8.72
N VAL A 184 -24.84 1.02 8.68
CA VAL A 184 -26.26 0.68 8.50
C VAL A 184 -27.10 1.26 9.65
N PHE A 185 -26.64 1.14 10.90
CA PHE A 185 -27.30 1.73 12.04
C PHE A 185 -27.37 3.25 11.95
N ILE A 186 -26.24 3.93 11.70
CA ILE A 186 -26.18 5.40 11.60
C ILE A 186 -27.11 5.90 10.48
N THR A 187 -27.06 5.28 9.30
CA THR A 187 -27.90 5.69 8.16
C THR A 187 -29.37 5.43 8.41
N GLY A 188 -29.72 4.34 9.10
CA GLY A 188 -31.08 4.06 9.58
C GLY A 188 -31.57 5.11 10.58
N VAL A 189 -30.73 5.50 11.55
CA VAL A 189 -31.05 6.56 12.53
C VAL A 189 -31.24 7.90 11.83
N VAL A 190 -30.36 8.29 10.91
CA VAL A 190 -30.48 9.54 10.14
C VAL A 190 -31.77 9.55 9.31
N TYR A 191 -32.10 8.44 8.66
CA TYR A 191 -33.35 8.30 7.92
C TYR A 191 -34.58 8.43 8.83
N TYR A 192 -34.55 7.82 10.01
CA TYR A 192 -35.64 7.89 10.98
C TYR A 192 -35.83 9.32 11.51
N LEU A 193 -34.73 10.02 11.84
CA LEU A 193 -34.78 11.38 12.39
C LEU A 193 -35.09 12.45 11.32
N GLN A 194 -34.67 12.26 10.07
CA GLN A 194 -34.75 13.26 9.01
C GLN A 194 -35.18 12.66 7.65
N PRO A 195 -36.39 12.06 7.54
CA PRO A 195 -36.81 11.35 6.33
C PRO A 195 -37.02 12.28 5.13
N THR A 196 -37.58 13.47 5.34
CA THR A 196 -37.85 14.47 4.28
C THR A 196 -36.57 14.98 3.63
N PHE A 197 -35.52 15.17 4.44
CA PHE A 197 -34.20 15.56 3.97
C PHE A 197 -33.60 14.52 3.01
N ILE A 198 -33.61 13.23 3.40
CA ILE A 198 -33.09 12.14 2.56
C ILE A 198 -33.86 12.02 1.24
N GLN A 199 -35.18 12.22 1.27
CA GLN A 199 -36.00 12.24 0.05
C GLN A 199 -35.62 13.39 -0.89
N GLY A 200 -35.30 14.58 -0.36
CA GLY A 200 -34.80 15.72 -1.15
C GLY A 200 -33.42 15.47 -1.79
N LEU A 201 -32.54 14.74 -1.11
CA LEU A 201 -31.26 14.33 -1.71
C LEU A 201 -31.48 13.33 -2.83
N ARG A 202 -32.39 12.37 -2.65
CA ARG A 202 -32.72 11.36 -3.66
C ARG A 202 -33.25 11.98 -4.96
N THR A 203 -34.11 12.99 -4.88
CA THR A 203 -34.60 13.69 -6.08
C THR A 203 -33.47 14.44 -6.78
N THR A 204 -32.63 15.15 -6.03
CA THR A 204 -31.47 15.88 -6.56
C THR A 204 -30.46 14.97 -7.25
N ILE A 205 -30.14 13.82 -6.63
CA ILE A 205 -29.27 12.79 -7.21
C ILE A 205 -29.85 12.24 -8.52
N ARG A 206 -31.18 12.13 -8.65
CA ARG A 206 -31.80 11.63 -9.88
C ARG A 206 -31.82 12.69 -11.00
N THR A 207 -32.02 13.95 -10.67
CA THR A 207 -32.23 15.03 -11.65
C THR A 207 -30.92 15.70 -12.09
N GLN A 208 -29.93 15.83 -11.21
CA GLN A 208 -28.69 16.59 -11.47
C GLN A 208 -27.43 15.76 -11.21
N LYS A 209 -27.41 14.52 -11.73
CA LYS A 209 -26.32 13.55 -11.58
C LYS A 209 -24.90 14.12 -11.81
N PRO A 210 -24.58 14.76 -12.96
CA PRO A 210 -23.20 15.16 -13.23
C PRO A 210 -22.74 16.32 -12.33
N THR A 211 -23.59 17.30 -12.07
CA THR A 211 -23.24 18.48 -11.27
C THR A 211 -23.01 18.10 -9.80
N SER A 212 -23.89 17.28 -9.22
CA SER A 212 -23.69 16.77 -7.87
C SER A 212 -22.45 15.88 -7.77
N PHE A 213 -22.17 15.07 -8.79
CA PHE A 213 -20.96 14.24 -8.80
C PHE A 213 -19.68 15.08 -8.77
N VAL A 214 -19.53 16.04 -9.69
CA VAL A 214 -18.30 16.85 -9.80
C VAL A 214 -18.06 17.68 -8.55
N ILE A 215 -19.09 18.36 -8.04
CA ILE A 215 -18.99 19.19 -6.84
C ILE A 215 -18.62 18.33 -5.62
N GLY A 216 -19.27 17.17 -5.47
CA GLY A 216 -18.98 16.27 -4.36
C GLY A 216 -17.62 15.61 -4.46
N LEU A 217 -17.14 15.31 -5.66
CA LEU A 217 -15.81 14.73 -5.87
C LEU A 217 -14.72 15.74 -5.47
N LEU A 218 -14.85 17.00 -5.91
CA LEU A 218 -13.94 18.08 -5.51
C LEU A 218 -13.94 18.26 -3.98
N LEU A 219 -15.13 18.29 -3.36
CA LEU A 219 -15.26 18.40 -1.91
C LEU A 219 -14.57 17.23 -1.20
N ASN A 220 -14.82 16.00 -1.64
CA ASN A 220 -14.22 14.81 -1.03
C ASN A 220 -12.70 14.79 -1.19
N ILE A 221 -12.15 15.22 -2.34
CA ILE A 221 -10.69 15.32 -2.54
C ILE A 221 -10.09 16.34 -1.57
N VAL A 222 -10.69 17.53 -1.45
CA VAL A 222 -10.19 18.58 -0.54
C VAL A 222 -10.25 18.10 0.91
N LEU A 223 -11.37 17.52 1.36
CA LEU A 223 -11.49 16.99 2.71
C LEU A 223 -10.51 15.84 2.97
N THR A 224 -10.33 14.95 1.99
CA THR A 224 -9.33 13.87 2.05
C THR A 224 -7.92 14.42 2.23
N MET A 225 -7.53 15.43 1.43
CA MET A 225 -6.20 16.04 1.55
C MET A 225 -5.99 16.67 2.92
N LEU A 226 -7.01 17.36 3.46
CA LEU A 226 -6.93 17.96 4.81
C LEU A 226 -6.83 16.89 5.91
N ILE A 227 -7.52 15.77 5.76
CA ILE A 227 -7.41 14.64 6.71
C ILE A 227 -6.01 14.02 6.60
N MET A 228 -5.55 13.72 5.38
CA MET A 228 -4.24 13.10 5.14
C MET A 228 -3.08 14.02 5.54
N ALA A 229 -3.23 15.34 5.50
CA ALA A 229 -2.17 16.27 5.92
C ALA A 229 -1.76 16.09 7.40
N ALA A 230 -2.70 15.79 8.30
CA ALA A 230 -2.37 15.54 9.71
C ALA A 230 -2.02 14.09 10.01
N PHE A 231 -2.66 13.12 9.34
CA PHE A 231 -2.46 11.69 9.63
C PHE A 231 -1.36 11.02 8.78
N GLY A 232 -0.99 11.61 7.64
CA GLY A 232 -0.06 11.03 6.67
C GLY A 232 1.37 11.59 6.73
N SER A 233 1.61 12.68 7.46
CA SER A 233 2.91 13.38 7.46
C SER A 233 3.97 12.72 8.37
N GLY A 234 3.61 11.75 9.21
CA GLY A 234 4.54 11.03 10.11
C GLY A 234 5.17 11.89 11.21
N SER A 235 5.13 13.22 11.08
CA SER A 235 5.61 14.18 12.06
C SER A 235 4.54 14.45 13.11
N VAL A 236 4.85 14.07 14.36
CA VAL A 236 4.00 14.36 15.53
C VAL A 236 3.71 15.87 15.66
N PHE A 237 4.66 16.71 15.26
CA PHE A 237 4.51 18.17 15.28
C PHE A 237 3.45 18.67 14.28
N THR A 238 3.46 18.17 13.04
CA THR A 238 2.44 18.54 12.04
C THR A 238 1.08 17.97 12.43
N ALA A 239 1.04 16.74 12.95
CA ALA A 239 -0.17 16.12 13.46
C ALA A 239 -0.81 16.96 14.58
N LEU A 240 -0.03 17.47 15.54
CA LEU A 240 -0.55 18.24 16.67
C LEU A 240 -1.09 19.62 16.25
N CYS A 241 -0.39 20.31 15.35
CA CYS A 241 -0.80 21.64 14.87
C CYS A 241 -2.03 21.59 13.96
N LEU A 242 -2.13 20.58 13.09
CA LEU A 242 -3.25 20.43 12.14
C LEU A 242 -4.38 19.54 12.67
N ALA A 243 -4.19 18.84 13.81
CA ALA A 243 -5.21 17.99 14.43
C ALA A 243 -6.61 18.61 14.50
N PRO A 244 -6.81 19.84 15.02
CA PRO A 244 -8.16 20.41 15.11
C PRO A 244 -8.78 20.63 13.72
N LEU A 245 -7.98 21.07 12.75
CA LEU A 245 -8.43 21.30 11.38
C LEU A 245 -8.82 19.98 10.70
N SER A 246 -7.98 18.95 10.82
CA SER A 246 -8.23 17.63 10.23
C SER A 246 -9.39 16.91 10.92
N PHE A 247 -9.58 17.13 12.23
CA PHE A 247 -10.74 16.59 12.95
C PHE A 247 -12.05 17.25 12.47
N VAL A 248 -12.05 18.57 12.27
CA VAL A 248 -13.21 19.27 11.68
C VAL A 248 -13.46 18.79 10.25
N ALA A 249 -12.41 18.61 9.44
CA ALA A 249 -12.53 18.06 8.09
C ALA A 249 -13.11 16.63 8.10
N LEU A 250 -12.69 15.78 9.03
CA LEU A 250 -13.23 14.43 9.23
C LEU A 250 -14.71 14.46 9.60
N LEU A 251 -15.10 15.29 10.57
CA LEU A 251 -16.51 15.42 10.97
C LEU A 251 -17.36 15.93 9.81
N LEU A 252 -16.88 16.94 9.08
CA LEU A 252 -17.57 17.47 7.92
C LEU A 252 -17.72 16.42 6.82
N PHE A 253 -16.66 15.64 6.55
CA PHE A 253 -16.70 14.53 5.61
C PHE A 253 -17.76 13.49 6.01
N LEU A 254 -17.80 13.08 7.28
CA LEU A 254 -18.79 12.11 7.77
C LEU A 254 -20.21 12.66 7.68
N ILE A 255 -20.45 13.89 8.14
CA ILE A 255 -21.78 14.50 8.16
C ILE A 255 -22.33 14.66 6.74
N LEU A 256 -21.54 15.22 5.82
CA LEU A 256 -21.98 15.48 4.45
C LEU A 256 -22.23 14.18 3.68
N ASN A 257 -21.39 13.16 3.87
CA ASN A 257 -21.49 11.93 3.11
C ASN A 257 -22.51 10.95 3.67
N THR A 258 -22.87 11.01 4.96
CA THR A 258 -23.85 10.08 5.57
C THR A 258 -25.25 10.20 4.96
N GLY A 259 -25.78 11.43 4.80
CA GLY A 259 -27.12 11.62 4.23
C GLY A 259 -27.20 11.20 2.76
N GLY A 260 -26.15 11.52 2.01
CA GLY A 260 -26.01 11.10 0.63
C GLY A 260 -25.85 9.59 0.45
N TRP A 261 -25.10 8.95 1.35
CA TRP A 261 -24.96 7.50 1.39
C TRP A 261 -26.30 6.80 1.66
N ALA A 262 -27.12 7.33 2.57
CA ALA A 262 -28.46 6.81 2.84
C ALA A 262 -29.37 6.94 1.60
N ALA A 263 -29.36 8.09 0.92
CA ALA A 263 -30.14 8.30 -0.30
C ALA A 263 -29.73 7.35 -1.44
N LEU A 264 -28.42 7.14 -1.62
CA LEU A 264 -27.88 6.21 -2.62
C LEU A 264 -28.21 4.75 -2.28
N SER A 265 -28.13 4.39 -1.00
CA SER A 265 -28.47 3.05 -0.50
C SER A 265 -29.94 2.69 -0.80
N ILE A 266 -30.88 3.63 -0.65
CA ILE A 266 -32.29 3.40 -1.05
C ILE A 266 -32.40 3.08 -2.54
N ILE A 267 -31.70 3.83 -3.41
CA ILE A 267 -31.74 3.62 -4.86
C ILE A 267 -31.19 2.23 -5.23
N VAL A 268 -30.07 1.84 -4.62
CA VAL A 268 -29.44 0.53 -4.87
C VAL A 268 -30.30 -0.60 -4.31
N GLY A 269 -30.83 -0.44 -3.10
CA GLY A 269 -31.69 -1.44 -2.46
C GLY A 269 -32.99 -1.68 -3.23
N GLU A 270 -33.63 -0.63 -3.76
CA GLU A 270 -34.81 -0.79 -4.63
C GLU A 270 -34.49 -1.60 -5.89
N ARG A 271 -33.30 -1.44 -6.48
CA ARG A 271 -32.87 -2.22 -7.65
C ARG A 271 -32.63 -3.69 -7.29
N LEU A 272 -32.02 -3.95 -6.14
CA LEU A 272 -31.79 -5.31 -5.65
C LEU A 272 -33.11 -6.03 -5.31
N LEU A 273 -34.03 -5.32 -4.64
CA LEU A 273 -35.35 -5.85 -4.30
C LEU A 273 -36.23 -6.08 -5.54
N ALA A 274 -36.17 -5.17 -6.52
CA ALA A 274 -36.86 -5.35 -7.80
C ALA A 274 -36.35 -6.58 -8.55
N PHE A 275 -35.03 -6.82 -8.53
CA PHE A 275 -34.44 -8.05 -9.09
C PHE A 275 -34.95 -9.30 -8.38
N ALA A 276 -35.11 -9.25 -7.06
CA ALA A 276 -35.68 -10.32 -6.25
C ALA A 276 -37.23 -10.43 -6.33
N LYS A 277 -37.91 -9.55 -7.09
CA LYS A 277 -39.38 -9.44 -7.17
C LYS A 277 -40.06 -9.24 -5.81
N VAL A 278 -39.37 -8.62 -4.85
CA VAL A 278 -39.88 -8.33 -3.51
C VAL A 278 -40.28 -6.87 -3.43
N THR A 279 -41.56 -6.57 -3.22
CA THR A 279 -42.06 -5.20 -3.02
C THR A 279 -42.13 -4.91 -1.52
N THR A 280 -41.24 -4.05 -1.03
CA THR A 280 -41.16 -3.72 0.40
C THR A 280 -41.02 -2.21 0.63
N HIS A 281 -41.21 -1.79 1.89
CA HIS A 281 -41.15 -0.38 2.31
C HIS A 281 -39.74 0.24 2.14
N GLN A 282 -39.66 1.57 2.01
CA GLN A 282 -38.41 2.33 1.79
C GLN A 282 -37.30 2.03 2.81
N LEU A 283 -37.64 1.73 4.07
CA LEU A 283 -36.68 1.37 5.09
C LEU A 283 -35.94 0.06 4.77
N THR A 284 -36.65 -0.94 4.24
CA THR A 284 -36.01 -2.22 3.86
C THR A 284 -35.05 -2.05 2.69
N ALA A 285 -35.41 -1.19 1.72
CA ALA A 285 -34.52 -0.83 0.62
C ALA A 285 -33.27 -0.11 1.14
N LEU A 286 -33.41 0.83 2.07
CA LEU A 286 -32.28 1.47 2.74
C LEU A 286 -31.35 0.42 3.38
N LEU A 287 -31.88 -0.47 4.21
CA LEU A 287 -31.08 -1.44 4.96
C LEU A 287 -30.36 -2.43 4.04
N ILE A 288 -31.07 -2.97 3.03
CA ILE A 288 -30.49 -3.91 2.06
C ILE A 288 -29.42 -3.21 1.23
N GLY A 289 -29.71 -2.01 0.71
CA GLY A 289 -28.76 -1.25 -0.08
C GLY A 289 -27.53 -0.81 0.73
N ALA A 290 -27.72 -0.35 1.96
CA ALA A 290 -26.64 0.06 2.84
C ALA A 290 -25.75 -1.13 3.18
N THR A 291 -26.34 -2.29 3.51
CA THR A 291 -25.60 -3.53 3.79
C THR A 291 -24.83 -4.01 2.55
N ALA A 292 -25.46 -4.01 1.37
CA ALA A 292 -24.81 -4.45 0.14
C ALA A 292 -23.66 -3.51 -0.26
N MET A 293 -23.87 -2.19 -0.20
CA MET A 293 -22.85 -1.21 -0.57
C MET A 293 -21.70 -1.16 0.43
N THR A 294 -22.00 -1.01 1.73
CA THR A 294 -20.94 -0.93 2.76
C THR A 294 -20.25 -2.27 2.93
N GLY A 295 -20.99 -3.37 2.89
CA GLY A 295 -20.44 -4.72 3.02
C GLY A 295 -19.49 -5.08 1.89
N THR A 296 -19.83 -4.74 0.64
CA THR A 296 -18.91 -4.98 -0.49
C THR A 296 -17.63 -4.16 -0.37
N ILE A 297 -17.72 -2.87 -0.03
CA ILE A 297 -16.54 -2.02 0.19
C ILE A 297 -15.71 -2.52 1.37
N ALA A 298 -16.35 -2.88 2.48
CA ALA A 298 -15.67 -3.37 3.68
C ALA A 298 -14.99 -4.72 3.42
N LEU A 299 -15.58 -5.58 2.58
CA LEU A 299 -14.98 -6.84 2.15
C LEU A 299 -13.76 -6.59 1.25
N VAL A 300 -13.84 -5.70 0.26
CA VAL A 300 -12.70 -5.31 -0.57
C VAL A 300 -11.58 -4.74 0.31
N TRP A 301 -11.92 -3.93 1.31
CA TRP A 301 -10.95 -3.42 2.29
C TRP A 301 -10.32 -4.53 3.16
N ALA A 302 -11.10 -5.53 3.57
CA ALA A 302 -10.65 -6.63 4.42
C ALA A 302 -9.67 -7.59 3.71
N LEU A 303 -9.77 -7.72 2.38
CA LEU A 303 -8.82 -8.49 1.55
C LEU A 303 -7.37 -7.98 1.69
N GLY A 304 -7.18 -6.72 2.04
CA GLY A 304 -5.86 -6.15 2.34
C GLY A 304 -5.01 -5.84 1.10
N SER A 305 -3.73 -5.54 1.34
CA SER A 305 -2.74 -5.19 0.31
C SER A 305 -3.24 -4.11 -0.66
N CYS A 306 -3.21 -4.37 -1.97
CA CYS A 306 -3.59 -3.43 -3.04
C CYS A 306 -5.10 -3.15 -3.11
N MET A 307 -5.94 -3.89 -2.39
CA MET A 307 -7.39 -3.69 -2.41
C MET A 307 -7.85 -2.55 -1.51
N ARG A 308 -7.02 -2.12 -0.54
CA ARG A 308 -7.37 -1.00 0.36
C ARG A 308 -7.50 0.35 -0.36
N PRO A 309 -6.55 0.77 -1.23
CA PRO A 309 -6.73 1.96 -2.04
C PRO A 309 -7.94 1.87 -2.97
N VAL A 310 -8.21 0.69 -3.53
CA VAL A 310 -9.38 0.47 -4.40
C VAL A 310 -10.69 0.66 -3.63
N ALA A 311 -10.82 0.06 -2.45
CA ALA A 311 -11.98 0.27 -1.56
C ALA A 311 -12.17 1.75 -1.21
N TYR A 312 -11.06 2.46 -0.97
CA TYR A 312 -11.07 3.89 -0.69
C TYR A 312 -11.58 4.71 -1.89
N LEU A 313 -11.07 4.45 -3.10
CA LEU A 313 -11.51 5.14 -4.32
C LEU A 313 -12.99 4.88 -4.64
N ILE A 314 -13.46 3.64 -4.45
CA ILE A 314 -14.87 3.30 -4.59
C ILE A 314 -15.71 4.09 -3.58
N MET A 315 -15.29 4.16 -2.32
CA MET A 315 -16.00 4.94 -1.29
C MET A 315 -16.02 6.43 -1.64
N LEU A 316 -14.88 6.99 -2.05
CA LEU A 316 -14.72 8.41 -2.38
C LEU A 316 -15.61 8.84 -3.56
N THR A 317 -15.74 7.98 -4.57
CA THR A 317 -16.59 8.23 -5.75
C THR A 317 -18.08 8.05 -5.46
N LEU A 318 -18.47 7.03 -4.68
CA LEU A 318 -19.87 6.81 -4.33
C LEU A 318 -20.40 7.89 -3.38
N THR A 319 -19.60 8.31 -2.41
CA THR A 319 -19.97 9.35 -1.46
C THR A 319 -20.02 10.74 -2.11
N ALA A 320 -19.27 10.98 -3.19
CA ALA A 320 -19.30 12.24 -3.94
C ALA A 320 -20.71 12.60 -4.44
N LEU A 321 -21.48 11.63 -4.95
CA LEU A 321 -22.88 11.86 -5.34
C LEU A 321 -23.72 12.40 -4.17
N GLY A 322 -23.43 11.89 -2.98
CA GLY A 322 -24.05 12.27 -1.74
C GLY A 322 -23.73 13.69 -1.31
N GLY A 323 -22.46 13.96 -1.01
CA GLY A 323 -22.01 15.27 -0.53
C GLY A 323 -22.31 16.41 -1.50
N GLY A 324 -22.19 16.16 -2.82
CA GLY A 324 -22.50 17.19 -3.81
C GLY A 324 -24.00 17.46 -3.99
N SER A 325 -24.88 16.50 -3.72
CA SER A 325 -26.32 16.73 -3.76
C SER A 325 -26.78 17.74 -2.69
N LEU A 326 -26.15 17.73 -1.51
CA LEU A 326 -26.39 18.70 -0.44
C LEU A 326 -26.04 20.13 -0.86
N ILE A 327 -24.86 20.29 -1.45
CA ILE A 327 -24.38 21.60 -1.90
C ILE A 327 -25.30 22.15 -3.00
N VAL A 328 -25.64 21.32 -3.98
CA VAL A 328 -26.55 21.69 -5.07
C VAL A 328 -27.91 22.12 -4.52
N GLN A 329 -28.47 21.37 -3.58
CA GLN A 329 -29.75 21.70 -2.97
C GLN A 329 -29.71 23.06 -2.24
N GLN A 330 -28.63 23.37 -1.51
CA GLN A 330 -28.47 24.67 -0.85
C GLN A 330 -28.29 25.82 -1.84
N LEU A 331 -27.54 25.62 -2.93
CA LEU A 331 -27.36 26.63 -3.98
C LEU A 331 -28.68 26.97 -4.67
N GLN A 332 -29.51 25.96 -4.93
CA GLN A 332 -30.85 26.15 -5.50
C GLN A 332 -31.75 26.94 -4.56
N LYS A 333 -31.78 26.56 -3.27
CA LYS A 333 -32.57 27.28 -2.26
C LYS A 333 -32.19 28.77 -2.22
N LYS A 334 -30.88 29.07 -2.12
CA LYS A 334 -30.38 30.46 -2.15
C LYS A 334 -30.72 31.20 -3.44
N ARG A 335 -30.74 30.52 -4.59
CA ARG A 335 -31.13 31.12 -5.87
C ARG A 335 -32.62 31.45 -5.89
N SER A 336 -33.48 30.56 -5.39
CA SER A 336 -34.92 30.80 -5.28
C SER A 336 -35.25 31.98 -4.36
N ASP A 337 -34.59 32.08 -3.20
CA ASP A 337 -34.79 33.17 -2.25
C ASP A 337 -34.43 34.55 -2.86
N LYS A 338 -33.44 34.59 -3.76
CA LYS A 338 -33.05 35.83 -4.48
C LYS A 338 -33.98 36.23 -5.61
N LEU A 339 -34.69 35.27 -6.22
CA LEU A 339 -35.60 35.50 -7.35
C LEU A 339 -37.02 35.82 -6.93
N SER A 340 -37.36 35.59 -5.65
CA SER A 340 -38.62 35.98 -5.04
C SER A 340 -38.36 36.82 -3.78
N PRO A 341 -37.74 38.01 -3.89
CA PRO A 341 -37.64 38.91 -2.74
C PRO A 341 -39.07 39.28 -2.33
N ALA A 342 -39.41 39.00 -1.08
CA ALA A 342 -40.66 39.43 -0.45
C ALA A 342 -40.79 40.97 -0.48
#